data_AF-A0A0C1ESG6-F1
#
_entry.id   AF-A0A0C1ESG6-F1
#
_cell.length_a   1.000
_cell.length_b   1.000
_cell.length_c   1.000
_cell.angle_alpha   90.00
_cell.angle_beta   90.00
_cell.angle_gamma   90.00
#
_symmetry.space_group_name_H-M   'P 1'
#
loop_
_entity.id
_entity.type
_entity.pdbx_description
1 polymer ?
#
loop_
_entity_poly.entity_id
_entity_poly.type
_entity_poly.pdbx_seq_one_letter_code
_entity_poly.pdbx_strand_id
1 'polypeptide(L)' 'MQEKQQAAGQSHTPQYPAISALLYFEAAARSGSFTAGARAMNLSQSAFSRQIQSLQVQTGQTLFKRARQRLQMTDAGAKC' A
#
# COMPACT_ATOMS: atom_id res chain seq x y z
N MET A 1 -14.73 -21.93 -26.08
CA MET A 1 -14.14 -22.38 -24.79
C MET A 1 -12.97 -21.45 -24.52
N GLN A 2 -12.91 -20.85 -23.32
CA GLN A 2 -12.09 -19.67 -23.00
C GLN A 2 -10.59 -19.96 -23.05
N GLU A 3 -9.89 -19.29 -23.97
CA GLU A 3 -8.44 -19.25 -24.03
C GLU A 3 -7.93 -18.29 -22.94
N LYS A 4 -7.51 -18.89 -21.82
CA LYS A 4 -6.94 -18.16 -20.69
C LYS A 4 -5.64 -17.47 -21.11
N GLN A 5 -5.71 -16.14 -21.07
CA GLN A 5 -4.72 -15.28 -20.41
C GLN A 5 -3.26 -15.43 -20.88
N GLN A 6 -2.92 -14.66 -21.91
CA GLN A 6 -1.55 -14.21 -22.14
C GLN A 6 -1.59 -12.70 -22.44
N ALA A 7 -0.99 -11.87 -21.58
CA ALA A 7 -0.65 -10.49 -21.94
C ALA A 7 0.47 -9.93 -21.05
N ALA A 8 1.57 -9.61 -21.73
CA ALA A 8 2.64 -8.67 -21.41
C ALA A 8 3.63 -9.03 -20.29
N GLY A 9 4.85 -9.36 -20.72
CA GLY A 9 6.04 -9.20 -19.91
C GLY A 9 6.18 -7.74 -19.47
N GLN A 10 6.34 -7.54 -18.17
CA GLN A 10 6.66 -6.24 -17.61
C GLN A 10 8.11 -6.27 -17.15
N SER A 11 8.97 -5.65 -17.95
CA SER A 11 10.30 -5.22 -17.51
C SER A 11 10.10 -4.09 -16.49
N HIS A 12 9.76 -4.43 -15.24
CA HIS A 12 9.71 -3.45 -14.15
C HIS A 12 11.16 -3.11 -13.80
N THR A 13 11.71 -2.07 -14.43
CA THR A 13 12.91 -1.44 -13.87
C THR A 13 12.60 -1.14 -12.40
N PRO A 14 13.44 -1.56 -11.43
CA PRO A 14 13.11 -1.42 -10.02
C PRO A 14 13.10 0.07 -9.66
N GLN A 15 11.94 0.70 -9.83
CA GLN A 15 11.66 2.03 -9.31
C GLN A 15 11.43 1.85 -7.82
N TYR A 16 12.49 2.13 -7.06
CA TYR A 16 12.42 2.13 -5.61
C TYR A 16 11.38 3.16 -5.16
N PRO A 17 10.45 2.77 -4.27
CA PRO A 17 9.49 3.72 -3.74
C PRO A 17 10.23 4.84 -3.02
N ALA A 18 9.69 6.05 -3.10
CA ALA A 18 10.21 7.16 -2.31
C ALA A 18 10.17 6.80 -0.81
N ILE A 19 11.19 7.21 -0.05
CA ILE A 19 11.27 6.96 1.41
C ILE A 19 9.99 7.42 2.12
N SER A 20 9.40 8.55 1.70
CA SER A 20 8.13 9.05 2.23
C SER A 20 7.01 8.03 2.14
N ALA A 21 6.94 7.26 1.04
CA ALA A 21 5.92 6.23 0.86
C ALA A 21 6.09 5.09 1.88
N LEU A 22 7.34 4.70 2.16
CA LEU A 22 7.66 3.71 3.19
C LEU A 22 7.31 4.22 4.59
N LEU A 23 7.53 5.50 4.88
CA LEU A 23 7.14 6.12 6.15
C LEU A 23 5.61 6.10 6.34
N TYR A 24 4.84 6.40 5.30
CA TYR A 24 3.39 6.31 5.38
C TYR A 24 2.92 4.86 5.59
N PHE A 25 3.56 3.90 4.92
CA PHE A 25 3.30 2.49 5.11
C PHE A 25 3.59 2.04 6.56
N GLU A 26 4.76 2.37 7.12
CA GLU A 26 5.11 2.04 8.52
C GLU A 26 4.11 2.65 9.49
N ALA A 27 3.76 3.92 9.32
CA ALA A 27 2.80 4.60 10.18
C ALA A 27 1.40 3.93 10.13
N ALA A 28 0.98 3.47 8.95
CA ALA A 28 -0.28 2.74 8.78
C ALA A 28 -0.23 1.34 9.42
N ALA A 29 0.88 0.63 9.27
CA ALA A 29 1.09 -0.69 9.85
C ALA A 29 1.13 -0.64 11.39
N ARG A 30 1.87 0.32 11.95
CA ARG A 30 2.00 0.51 13.41
C ARG A 30 0.70 0.93 14.07
N SER A 31 -0.08 1.79 13.40
CA SER A 31 -1.34 2.30 13.96
C SER A 31 -2.53 1.38 13.75
N GLY A 32 -2.49 0.48 12.76
CA GLY A 32 -3.63 -0.37 12.38
C GLY A 32 -4.87 0.42 11.93
N SER A 33 -4.70 1.71 11.59
CA SER A 33 -5.78 2.62 11.19
C SER A 33 -5.26 3.77 10.33
N PHE A 34 -5.85 4.00 9.17
CA PHE A 34 -5.50 5.16 8.33
C PHE A 34 -5.76 6.50 9.01
N THR A 35 -6.77 6.61 9.86
CA THR A 35 -7.05 7.85 10.59
C THR A 35 -5.97 8.14 11.63
N ALA A 36 -5.53 7.12 12.37
CA ALA A 36 -4.49 7.28 13.38
C ALA A 36 -3.11 7.50 12.74
N GLY A 37 -2.77 6.77 11.68
CA GLY A 37 -1.54 6.99 10.89
C GLY A 37 -1.48 8.37 10.26
N ALA A 38 -2.59 8.87 9.71
CA ALA A 38 -2.66 10.22 9.16
C ALA A 38 -2.41 11.30 10.23
N ARG A 39 -2.99 11.14 11.43
CA ARG A 39 -2.74 12.04 12.56
C ARG A 39 -1.29 12.04 13.01
N ALA A 40 -0.65 10.88 13.05
CA ALA A 40 0.77 10.75 13.42
C ALA A 40 1.72 11.43 12.42
N MET A 41 1.29 11.58 11.16
CA MET A 41 2.05 12.22 10.09
C MET A 41 1.56 13.65 9.78
N ASN A 42 0.70 14.24 10.63
CA ASN A 42 0.11 15.57 10.41
C ASN A 42 -0.59 15.74 9.05
N LEU A 43 -1.20 14.68 8.53
CA LEU A 43 -1.93 14.66 7.26
C LEU A 43 -3.44 14.48 7.47
N SER A 44 -4.21 14.89 6.47
CA SER A 44 -5.59 14.47 6.37
C SER A 44 -5.67 12.97 6.03
N GLN A 45 -6.73 12.31 6.48
CA GLN A 45 -6.93 10.88 6.20
C GLN A 45 -6.99 10.59 4.69
N SER A 46 -7.55 11.50 3.89
CA SER A 46 -7.62 11.37 2.43
C SER A 46 -6.25 11.50 1.75
N ALA A 47 -5.42 12.46 2.18
CA ALA A 47 -4.06 12.61 1.68
C ALA A 47 -3.21 11.38 2.04
N PHE A 48 -3.28 10.92 3.29
CA PHE A 48 -2.58 9.73 3.75
C PHE A 48 -3.03 8.46 2.98
N SER A 49 -4.34 8.28 2.79
CA SER A 49 -4.89 7.16 2.03
C SER A 49 -4.41 7.17 0.58
N ARG A 50 -4.30 8.34 -0.07
CA ARG A 50 -3.79 8.46 -1.44
C ARG A 50 -2.32 8.05 -1.53
N GLN A 51 -1.50 8.40 -0.55
CA GLN A 51 -0.09 7.99 -0.51
C GLN A 51 0.07 6.47 -0.43
N ILE A 52 -0.70 5.82 0.45
CA ILE A 52 -0.73 4.37 0.57
C ILE A 52 -1.22 3.72 -0.74
N GLN A 53 -2.29 4.25 -1.34
CA GLN A 53 -2.80 3.75 -2.62
C GLN A 53 -1.77 3.87 -3.74
N SER A 54 -1.07 5.00 -3.83
CA SER A 54 0.00 5.19 -4.81
C SER A 54 1.12 4.16 -4.61
N LEU A 55 1.51 3.87 -3.37
CA LEU A 55 2.51 2.85 -3.08
C LEU A 55 2.05 1.44 -3.51
N GLN A 56 0.77 1.10 -3.27
CA GLN A 56 0.20 -0.18 -3.73
C GLN A 56 0.18 -0.28 -5.25
N VAL A 57 -0.08 0.82 -5.96
CA VAL A 57 -0.02 0.87 -7.43
C VAL A 57 1.41 0.70 -7.93
N GLN A 58 2.38 1.40 -7.33
CA GLN A 58 3.80 1.31 -7.70
C GLN A 58 4.39 -0.09 -7.49
N THR A 59 3.97 -0.77 -6.42
CA THR A 59 4.41 -2.13 -6.09
C THR A 59 3.59 -3.21 -6.80
N GLY A 60 2.44 -2.85 -7.38
CA GLY A 60 1.48 -3.81 -7.95
C GLY A 60 0.82 -4.72 -6.90
N GLN A 61 0.93 -4.40 -5.61
CA GLN A 61 0.49 -5.25 -4.51
C GLN A 61 -0.49 -4.53 -3.58
N THR A 62 -1.48 -5.27 -3.09
CA THR A 62 -2.34 -4.79 -2.02
C THR A 62 -1.60 -4.96 -0.69
N LEU A 63 -1.18 -3.87 -0.08
CA LEU A 63 -0.39 -3.83 1.16
C LEU A 63 -1.27 -3.82 2.41
N PHE A 64 -2.49 -3.28 2.30
CA PHE A 64 -3.45 -3.28 3.38
C PHE A 64 -4.83 -3.74 2.93
N LYS A 65 -5.53 -4.46 3.81
CA LYS A 65 -6.93 -4.83 3.66
C LYS A 65 -7.72 -4.31 4.85
N ARG A 66 -8.97 -3.91 4.59
CA ARG A 66 -9.92 -3.60 5.67
C ARG A 66 -10.52 -4.90 6.17
N ALA A 67 -10.26 -5.25 7.42
CA ALA A 67 -10.92 -6.37 8.09
C ALA A 67 -11.83 -5.82 9.18
N ARG A 68 -13.14 -5.86 8.91
CA ARG A 68 -14.23 -5.40 9.80
C ARG A 68 -14.10 -3.93 10.23
N GLN A 69 -13.21 -3.62 11.18
CA GLN A 69 -12.95 -2.27 11.69
C GLN A 69 -11.47 -1.90 11.81
N ARG A 70 -10.55 -2.82 11.47
CA ARG A 70 -9.11 -2.57 11.58
C ARG A 70 -8.43 -2.68 10.22
N LEU A 71 -7.38 -1.88 10.05
CA LEU A 71 -6.47 -2.02 8.93
C LEU A 71 -5.55 -3.20 9.23
N GLN A 72 -5.56 -4.21 8.37
CA GLN A 72 -4.62 -5.32 8.47
C GLN A 72 -3.62 -5.25 7.33
N MET A 73 -2.34 -5.36 7.70
CA MET A 73 -1.26 -5.54 6.76
C MET A 73 -1.38 -6.91 6.09
N THR A 74 -1.14 -6.97 4.79
CA THR A 74 -1.13 -8.23 4.04
C THR A 74 0.22 -8.93 4.14
N ASP A 75 0.27 -10.22 3.77
CA ASP A 75 1.54 -10.96 3.69
C ASP A 75 2.56 -10.31 2.76
N ALA A 76 2.09 -9.59 1.74
CA ALA A 76 2.92 -8.76 0.88
C ALA A 76 3.63 -7.66 1.67
N GLY A 77 2.91 -6.91 2.50
CA GLY A 77 3.48 -5.86 3.35
C GLY A 77 4.38 -6.39 4.46
N ALA A 78 4.18 -7.63 4.92
CA ALA A 78 5.03 -8.27 5.92
C ALA A 78 6.40 -8.72 5.38
N LYS A 79 6.56 -8.80 4.04
CA LYS A 79 7.77 -9.29 3.35
C LYS A 79 8.55 -8.17 2.64
N CYS A 80 8.10 -6.92 2.75
CA CYS A 80 8.79 -5.76 2.18
C CYS A 80 10.04 -5.37 2.96
#